data_AF-D7LBU7-F1
#
_entry.id   AF-D7LBU7-F1
#
_cell.length_a   1.000
_cell.length_b   1.000
_cell.length_c   1.000
_cell.angle_alpha   90.00
_cell.angle_beta   90.00
_cell.angle_gamma   90.00
#
_symmetry.space_group_name_H-M   'P 1'
#
loop_
_entity.id
_entity.type
_entity.pdbx_description
1 polymer ?
#
loop_
_entity_poly.entity_id
_entity_poly.type
_entity_poly.pdbx_seq_one_letter_code
_entity_poly.pdbx_strand_id
1 'polypeptide(L)'
;MADGNAASRYVKLRKEQAPVEEDITPGELNQPIDVPQLNVRKCHECMQVLPETYEPPSDENWTTGIFGCAEDPESCRTGLFCPCVLFGRNIEAVREEIPWTQPCVCHAICVEGGMALAAVTALFSGYIDPQTTVVICEGLFFAWWMCGIYSGLFRQELQKKYHLKNAPCDHCMVHCCLHWCALCQEHREMKNHLSDTEASSSTTMDPPPVQEMNTEEKRDASSSSSSSPSSAKSQHNDLEMVPL
;
A
#
# COMPACT_ATOMS: atom_id res chain seq x y z
N MET A 1 22.15 6.24 40.13
CA MET A 1 21.85 5.32 41.24
C MET A 1 20.45 5.64 41.73
N ALA A 2 19.62 4.60 41.82
CA ALA A 2 18.24 4.67 42.27
C ALA A 2 18.14 4.92 43.78
N ASP A 3 17.09 5.61 44.22
CA ASP A 3 16.06 5.08 45.13
C ASP A 3 15.23 6.23 45.73
N GLY A 4 13.91 6.04 45.78
CA GLY A 4 13.03 7.07 46.33
C GLY A 4 11.52 6.79 46.34
N ASN A 5 11.12 5.53 46.56
CA ASN A 5 9.89 5.17 47.30
C ASN A 5 8.59 5.92 46.93
N ALA A 6 7.88 5.47 45.88
CA ALA A 6 6.46 5.78 45.68
C ALA A 6 5.64 5.06 46.77
N ALA A 7 5.71 5.57 48.00
CA ALA A 7 4.95 5.07 49.12
C ALA A 7 3.46 5.26 48.81
N SER A 8 2.71 4.16 48.71
CA SER A 8 1.26 4.18 48.65
C SER A 8 0.75 4.96 49.86
N ARG A 9 0.27 6.19 49.63
CA ARG A 9 -0.23 7.05 50.70
C ARG A 9 -1.61 6.57 51.11
N TYR A 10 -1.66 5.66 52.07
CA TYR A 10 -2.92 5.25 52.68
C TYR A 10 -3.57 6.46 53.36
N VAL A 11 -4.68 6.93 52.78
CA VAL A 11 -5.50 7.99 53.37
C VAL A 11 -6.34 7.35 54.46
N LYS A 12 -6.08 7.72 55.71
CA LYS A 12 -6.85 7.26 56.87
C LYS A 12 -8.22 7.95 56.84
N LEU A 13 -9.25 7.23 56.42
CA LEU A 13 -10.63 7.73 56.42
C LEU A 13 -11.04 8.03 57.87
N ARG A 14 -11.22 9.33 58.19
CA ARG A 14 -11.81 9.76 59.46
C ARG A 14 -13.33 9.87 59.25
N LYS A 15 -14.09 9.38 60.23
CA LYS A 15 -15.56 9.24 60.22
C LYS A 15 -16.33 10.55 60.02
N GLU A 16 -15.65 11.70 59.96
CA GLU A 16 -16.25 13.03 60.03
C GLU A 16 -16.12 13.85 58.73
N GLN A 17 -15.67 13.25 57.62
CA GLN A 17 -15.59 13.93 56.32
C GLN A 17 -16.70 13.44 55.38
N ALA A 18 -17.74 14.29 55.30
CA ALA A 18 -18.88 14.34 54.38
C ALA A 18 -20.11 13.45 54.70
N PRO A 19 -21.33 14.00 54.58
CA PRO A 19 -22.56 13.22 54.64
C PRO A 19 -22.56 12.28 53.44
N VAL A 20 -22.61 10.97 53.71
CA VAL A 20 -22.81 9.96 52.67
C VAL A 20 -24.30 9.95 52.32
N GLU A 21 -24.71 10.95 51.54
CA GLU A 21 -25.93 10.93 50.74
C GLU A 21 -25.52 11.04 49.26
N GLU A 22 -24.64 10.14 48.82
CA GLU A 22 -24.68 9.73 47.42
C GLU A 22 -25.21 8.30 47.43
N ASP A 23 -26.36 8.15 46.79
CA ASP A 23 -27.19 6.96 46.72
C ASP A 23 -26.40 5.86 45.98
N ILE A 24 -25.63 5.05 46.72
CA ILE A 24 -24.93 3.91 46.13
C ILE A 24 -25.99 2.87 45.77
N THR A 25 -26.40 2.89 44.50
CA THR A 25 -27.42 1.98 43.99
C THR A 25 -26.92 0.52 44.11
N PRO A 26 -27.69 -0.40 44.71
CA PRO A 26 -27.28 -1.80 44.83
C PRO A 26 -27.02 -2.42 43.46
N GLY A 27 -25.75 -2.65 43.12
CA GLY A 27 -25.34 -3.25 41.84
C GLY A 27 -24.22 -2.50 41.12
N GLU A 28 -23.99 -1.21 41.40
CA GLU A 28 -22.94 -0.44 40.73
C GLU A 28 -21.52 -0.95 41.07
N LEU A 29 -21.32 -1.45 42.30
CA LEU A 29 -20.02 -1.99 42.72
C LEU A 29 -19.67 -3.33 42.06
N ASN A 30 -20.65 -4.01 41.45
CA ASN A 30 -20.44 -5.24 40.68
C ASN A 30 -20.29 -4.98 39.18
N GLN A 31 -20.27 -3.72 38.74
CA GLN A 31 -20.00 -3.42 37.34
C GLN A 31 -18.52 -3.66 37.03
N PRO A 32 -18.20 -4.24 35.86
CA PRO A 32 -16.83 -4.35 35.39
C PRO A 32 -16.20 -2.96 35.34
N ILE A 33 -15.06 -2.80 36.02
CA ILE A 33 -14.28 -1.57 35.92
C ILE A 33 -13.72 -1.54 34.49
N ASP A 34 -14.19 -0.59 33.69
CA ASP A 34 -13.55 -0.32 32.40
C ASP A 34 -12.19 0.32 32.67
N VAL A 35 -11.13 -0.41 32.35
CA VAL A 35 -9.76 0.06 32.50
C VAL A 35 -9.29 0.43 31.09
N PRO A 36 -9.20 1.72 30.73
CA PRO A 36 -8.82 2.14 29.38
C PRO A 36 -7.48 1.55 28.92
N GLN A 37 -6.59 1.23 29.87
CA GLN A 37 -5.29 0.59 29.65
C GLN A 37 -5.38 -0.86 29.13
N LEU A 38 -6.55 -1.51 29.24
CA LEU A 38 -6.81 -2.85 28.72
C LEU A 38 -7.37 -2.83 27.28
N ASN A 39 -7.93 -1.71 26.83
CA ASN A 39 -8.54 -1.57 25.51
C ASN A 39 -7.59 -0.96 24.46
N VAL A 40 -6.28 -1.17 24.64
CA VAL A 40 -5.26 -0.59 23.75
C VAL A 40 -5.00 -1.54 22.59
N ARG A 41 -4.93 -1.00 21.36
CA ARG A 41 -4.62 -1.77 20.16
C ARG A 41 -3.23 -2.39 20.27
N LYS A 42 -3.13 -3.69 20.04
CA LYS A 42 -1.88 -4.44 20.09
C LYS A 42 -1.55 -5.02 18.72
N CYS A 43 -0.27 -5.10 18.41
CA CYS A 43 0.21 -5.82 17.23
C CYS A 43 -0.16 -7.31 17.34
N HIS A 44 -0.69 -7.89 16.26
CA HIS A 44 -1.11 -9.29 16.23
C HIS A 44 0.07 -10.27 16.31
N GLU A 45 1.27 -9.86 15.89
CA GLU A 45 2.47 -10.72 15.90
C GLU A 45 3.28 -10.60 17.19
N CYS A 46 3.56 -9.38 17.64
CA CYS A 46 4.45 -9.14 18.78
C CYS A 46 3.73 -8.71 20.07
N MET A 47 2.41 -8.56 20.05
CA MET A 47 1.57 -8.15 21.19
C MET A 47 1.94 -6.81 21.84
N GLN A 48 2.80 -6.03 21.20
CA GLN A 48 3.15 -4.69 21.67
C GLN A 48 2.00 -3.72 21.45
N VAL A 49 1.86 -2.79 22.38
CA VAL A 49 0.94 -1.66 22.26
C VAL A 49 1.36 -0.82 21.06
N LEU A 50 0.42 -0.63 20.14
CA LEU A 50 0.64 0.19 18.95
C LEU A 50 0.59 1.68 19.35
N PRO A 51 1.49 2.52 18.83
CA PRO A 51 1.42 3.97 19.01
C PRO A 51 0.05 4.53 18.61
N GLU A 52 -0.37 5.65 19.20
CA GLU A 52 -1.63 6.31 18.84
C GLU A 52 -1.61 6.88 17.41
N THR A 53 -0.42 7.16 16.89
CA THR A 53 -0.13 7.51 15.48
C THR A 53 -0.02 6.31 14.55
N TYR A 54 -0.16 5.08 15.06
CA TYR A 54 -0.17 3.89 14.21
C TYR A 54 -1.52 3.81 13.49
N GLU A 55 -1.50 4.19 12.22
CA GLU A 55 -2.53 3.79 11.28
C GLU A 55 -2.15 2.42 10.72
N PRO A 56 -3.07 1.42 10.76
CA PRO A 56 -2.85 0.19 10.02
C PRO A 56 -2.61 0.56 8.56
N PRO A 57 -1.72 -0.15 7.83
CA PRO A 57 -1.49 0.17 6.43
C PRO A 57 -2.77 -0.10 5.62
N SER A 58 -3.62 0.94 5.49
CA SER A 58 -4.53 1.20 4.37
C SER A 58 -5.63 2.23 4.69
N ASP A 59 -5.52 3.46 4.17
CA ASP A 59 -6.65 4.41 4.14
C ASP A 59 -6.99 4.91 2.73
N GLU A 60 -6.19 4.56 1.70
CA GLU A 60 -6.53 4.90 0.31
C GLU A 60 -7.59 3.95 -0.24
N ASN A 61 -8.67 4.51 -0.77
CA ASN A 61 -9.70 3.71 -1.42
C ASN A 61 -9.18 3.20 -2.77
N TRP A 62 -9.64 2.02 -3.18
CA TRP A 62 -9.44 1.53 -4.55
C TRP A 62 -9.91 2.61 -5.54
N THR A 63 -9.02 3.02 -6.45
CA THR A 63 -9.40 3.97 -7.51
C THR A 63 -10.30 3.30 -8.55
N THR A 64 -10.21 1.97 -8.66
CA THR A 64 -10.95 1.16 -9.62
C THR A 64 -11.99 0.25 -8.98
N GLY A 65 -13.18 0.18 -9.58
CA GLY A 65 -14.25 -0.73 -9.14
C GLY A 65 -14.02 -2.18 -9.60
N ILE A 66 -14.46 -3.15 -8.79
CA ILE A 66 -14.32 -4.58 -9.12
C ILE A 66 -15.06 -4.98 -10.42
N PHE A 67 -16.21 -4.37 -10.70
CA PHE A 67 -16.95 -4.61 -11.95
C PHE A 67 -16.53 -3.68 -13.12
N GLY A 68 -15.53 -2.81 -12.92
CA GLY A 68 -15.05 -1.86 -13.93
C GLY A 68 -14.19 -2.48 -15.04
N CYS A 69 -14.34 -3.77 -15.35
CA CYS A 69 -13.44 -4.46 -16.28
C CYS A 69 -13.43 -3.86 -17.68
N ALA A 70 -14.56 -3.30 -18.12
CA ALA A 70 -14.71 -2.71 -19.45
C ALA A 70 -14.18 -1.26 -19.55
N GLU A 71 -13.70 -0.68 -18.44
CA GLU A 71 -13.14 0.68 -18.42
C GLU A 71 -11.77 0.74 -19.11
N ASP A 72 -11.04 -0.38 -19.19
CA ASP A 72 -9.80 -0.52 -19.96
C ASP A 72 -9.94 -1.68 -20.99
N PRO A 73 -10.25 -1.39 -22.26
CA PRO A 73 -10.55 -2.42 -23.26
C PRO A 73 -9.35 -3.32 -23.59
N GLU A 74 -8.11 -2.81 -23.47
CA GLU A 74 -6.91 -3.61 -23.71
C GLU A 74 -6.70 -4.63 -22.58
N SER A 75 -6.87 -4.20 -21.33
CA SER A 75 -6.82 -5.08 -20.16
C SER A 75 -7.96 -6.09 -20.16
N CYS A 76 -9.17 -5.62 -20.52
CA CYS A 76 -10.35 -6.46 -20.67
C CYS A 76 -10.14 -7.55 -21.73
N ARG A 77 -9.65 -7.18 -22.91
CA ARG A 77 -9.38 -8.14 -23.98
C ARG A 77 -8.26 -9.10 -23.60
N THR A 78 -7.16 -8.56 -23.04
CA THR A 78 -5.99 -9.35 -22.70
C THR A 78 -6.39 -10.45 -21.76
N GLY A 79 -7.04 -10.17 -20.65
CA GLY A 79 -7.32 -11.28 -19.80
C GLY A 79 -8.54 -12.14 -20.25
N LEU A 80 -9.47 -11.64 -21.09
CA LEU A 80 -10.60 -12.48 -21.54
C LEU A 80 -10.08 -13.66 -22.37
N PHE A 81 -9.07 -13.41 -23.20
CA PHE A 81 -8.44 -14.42 -24.05
C PHE A 81 -7.15 -15.00 -23.48
N CYS A 82 -6.51 -14.26 -22.58
CA CYS A 82 -5.14 -14.27 -22.05
C CYS A 82 -5.04 -14.14 -20.52
N PRO A 83 -5.91 -14.73 -19.66
CA PRO A 83 -5.98 -14.37 -18.24
C PRO A 83 -4.67 -14.67 -17.49
N CYS A 84 -3.98 -15.75 -17.86
CA CYS A 84 -2.68 -16.12 -17.30
C CYS A 84 -1.57 -15.12 -17.61
N VAL A 85 -1.60 -14.49 -18.80
CA VAL A 85 -0.64 -13.45 -19.21
C VAL A 85 -0.89 -12.18 -18.40
N LEU A 86 -2.17 -11.79 -18.24
CA LEU A 86 -2.54 -10.64 -17.42
C LEU A 86 -2.08 -10.84 -15.96
N PHE A 87 -2.33 -12.03 -15.40
CA PHE A 87 -1.85 -12.38 -14.06
C PHE A 87 -0.32 -12.36 -13.95
N GLY A 88 0.39 -12.93 -14.92
CA GLY A 88 1.86 -12.93 -14.92
C GLY A 88 2.44 -11.52 -14.96
N ARG A 89 1.89 -10.65 -15.80
CA ARG A 89 2.28 -9.22 -15.89
C ARG A 89 1.98 -8.46 -14.61
N ASN A 90 0.86 -8.76 -13.95
CA ASN A 90 0.52 -8.18 -12.66
C ASN A 90 1.58 -8.53 -11.61
N ILE A 91 2.00 -9.79 -11.55
CA ILE A 91 3.04 -10.21 -10.60
C ILE A 91 4.38 -9.56 -10.88
N GLU A 92 4.80 -9.51 -12.13
CA GLU A 92 6.04 -8.85 -12.54
C GLU A 92 6.06 -7.35 -12.17
N ALA A 93 4.93 -6.66 -12.32
CA ALA A 93 4.81 -5.24 -11.95
C ALA A 93 4.93 -4.98 -10.43
N VAL A 94 4.50 -5.93 -9.60
CA VAL A 94 4.68 -5.81 -8.15
C VAL A 94 6.05 -6.31 -7.72
N ARG A 95 6.51 -7.42 -8.30
CA ARG A 95 7.75 -8.15 -7.99
C ARG A 95 8.69 -8.15 -9.19
N GLU A 96 9.49 -7.09 -9.29
CA GLU A 96 10.42 -6.86 -10.42
C GLU A 96 11.47 -7.98 -10.60
N GLU A 97 11.77 -8.73 -9.54
CA GLU A 97 12.73 -9.85 -9.58
C GLU A 97 12.17 -11.11 -10.25
N ILE A 98 10.85 -11.22 -10.42
CA ILE A 98 10.19 -12.43 -10.92
C ILE A 98 9.68 -12.16 -12.34
N PRO A 99 10.24 -12.83 -13.37
CA PRO A 99 9.77 -12.67 -14.74
C PRO A 99 8.33 -13.17 -14.88
N TRP A 100 7.50 -12.44 -15.64
CA TRP A 100 6.06 -12.73 -15.78
C TRP A 100 5.74 -14.16 -16.26
N THR A 101 6.68 -14.81 -16.97
CA THR A 101 6.49 -16.15 -17.54
C THR A 101 6.29 -17.23 -16.47
N GLN A 102 6.99 -17.12 -15.33
CA GLN A 102 6.89 -18.12 -14.26
C GLN A 102 5.47 -18.17 -13.63
N PRO A 103 4.91 -17.06 -13.11
CA PRO A 103 3.55 -17.03 -12.60
C PRO A 103 2.50 -17.27 -13.70
N CYS A 104 2.74 -16.81 -14.93
CA CYS A 104 1.85 -17.09 -16.06
C CYS A 104 1.70 -18.59 -16.34
N VAL A 105 2.80 -19.33 -16.41
CA VAL A 105 2.77 -20.79 -16.65
C VAL A 105 2.08 -21.52 -15.51
N CYS A 106 2.37 -21.15 -14.26
CA CYS A 106 1.71 -21.72 -13.09
C CYS A 106 0.18 -21.50 -13.15
N HIS A 107 -0.25 -20.27 -13.42
CA HIS A 107 -1.66 -19.93 -13.54
C HIS A 107 -2.36 -20.65 -14.69
N ALA A 108 -1.71 -20.70 -15.86
CA ALA A 108 -2.22 -21.42 -17.03
C ALA A 108 -2.41 -22.92 -16.76
N ILE A 109 -1.51 -23.56 -16.02
CA ILE A 109 -1.63 -24.99 -15.69
C ILE A 109 -2.70 -25.21 -14.62
N CYS A 110 -2.64 -24.48 -13.50
CA CYS A 110 -3.49 -24.74 -12.34
C CYS A 110 -4.95 -24.30 -12.54
N VAL A 111 -5.17 -23.19 -13.25
CA VAL A 111 -6.51 -22.61 -13.43
C VAL A 111 -7.08 -23.01 -14.78
N GLU A 112 -6.48 -22.57 -15.88
CA GLU A 112 -7.00 -22.84 -17.22
C GLU A 112 -6.94 -24.34 -17.57
N GLY A 113 -5.79 -24.97 -17.33
CA GLY A 113 -5.59 -26.40 -17.51
C GLY A 113 -6.48 -27.24 -16.58
N GLY A 114 -6.65 -26.80 -15.33
CA GLY A 114 -7.54 -27.41 -14.36
C GLY A 114 -9.01 -27.39 -14.80
N MET A 115 -9.50 -26.23 -15.27
CA MET A 115 -10.86 -26.08 -15.81
C MET A 115 -11.07 -26.92 -17.07
N ALA A 116 -10.10 -26.93 -17.99
CA ALA A 116 -10.17 -27.76 -19.19
C ALA A 116 -10.23 -29.26 -18.84
N LEU A 117 -9.41 -29.70 -17.89
CA LEU A 117 -9.44 -31.08 -17.41
C LEU A 117 -10.77 -31.41 -16.73
N ALA A 118 -11.30 -30.51 -15.89
CA ALA A 118 -12.61 -30.68 -15.24
C ALA A 118 -13.73 -30.85 -16.28
N ALA A 119 -13.75 -30.00 -17.32
CA ALA A 119 -14.74 -30.06 -18.39
C ALA A 119 -14.67 -31.38 -19.17
N VAL A 120 -13.46 -31.82 -19.53
CA VAL A 120 -13.24 -33.11 -20.18
C VAL A 120 -13.71 -34.25 -19.28
N THR A 121 -13.31 -34.27 -18.01
CA THR A 121 -13.75 -35.30 -17.05
C THR A 121 -15.26 -35.32 -16.89
N ALA A 122 -15.94 -34.16 -16.88
CA ALA A 122 -17.40 -34.10 -16.82
C ALA A 122 -18.07 -34.68 -18.08
N LEU A 123 -17.56 -34.39 -19.28
CA LEU A 123 -18.06 -34.92 -20.54
C LEU A 123 -17.86 -36.44 -20.67
N PHE A 124 -16.78 -36.98 -20.11
CA PHE A 124 -16.46 -38.40 -20.13
C PHE A 124 -16.78 -39.13 -18.81
N SER A 125 -17.62 -38.53 -17.96
CA SER A 125 -17.99 -39.07 -16.63
C SER A 125 -18.61 -40.47 -16.68
N GLY A 126 -19.24 -40.86 -17.81
CA GLY A 126 -19.76 -42.23 -18.01
C GLY A 126 -18.73 -43.26 -18.50
N TYR A 127 -17.55 -42.82 -18.94
CA TYR A 127 -16.46 -43.68 -19.43
C TYR A 127 -15.36 -43.89 -18.38
N ILE A 128 -15.19 -42.93 -17.48
CA ILE A 128 -14.16 -42.93 -16.42
C ILE A 128 -14.71 -43.64 -15.18
N ASP A 129 -13.88 -44.46 -14.53
CA ASP A 129 -14.25 -45.12 -13.27
C ASP A 129 -14.59 -44.09 -12.17
N PRO A 130 -15.63 -44.33 -11.34
CA PRO A 130 -16.05 -43.38 -10.31
C PRO A 130 -14.97 -43.06 -9.27
N GLN A 131 -14.08 -44.00 -8.91
CA GLN A 131 -12.96 -43.72 -8.00
C GLN A 131 -11.95 -42.77 -8.65
N THR A 132 -11.68 -42.96 -9.95
CA THR A 132 -10.78 -42.09 -10.71
C THR A 132 -11.35 -40.68 -10.83
N THR A 133 -12.66 -40.56 -11.07
CA THR A 133 -13.34 -39.25 -11.11
C THR A 133 -13.24 -38.50 -9.78
N VAL A 134 -13.43 -39.19 -8.65
CA VAL A 134 -13.29 -38.58 -7.31
C VAL A 134 -11.86 -38.06 -7.09
N VAL A 135 -10.83 -38.85 -7.40
CA VAL A 135 -9.43 -38.43 -7.25
C VAL A 135 -9.09 -37.23 -8.13
N ILE A 136 -9.59 -37.20 -9.38
CA ILE A 136 -9.41 -36.05 -10.28
C ILE A 136 -10.07 -34.81 -9.68
N CYS A 137 -11.31 -34.92 -9.20
CA CYS A 137 -12.03 -33.79 -8.59
C CYS A 137 -11.31 -33.25 -7.35
N GLU A 138 -10.84 -34.12 -6.45
CA GLU A 138 -10.07 -33.73 -5.26
C GLU A 138 -8.77 -33.01 -5.64
N GLY A 139 -8.03 -33.54 -6.61
CA GLY A 139 -6.79 -32.94 -7.09
C GLY A 139 -7.01 -31.57 -7.74
N LEU A 140 -8.06 -31.43 -8.55
CA LEU A 140 -8.43 -30.17 -9.19
C LEU A 140 -8.88 -29.12 -8.18
N PHE A 141 -9.67 -29.51 -7.18
CA PHE A 141 -10.08 -28.62 -6.10
C PHE A 141 -8.87 -28.12 -5.30
N PHE A 142 -7.95 -29.03 -4.95
CA PHE A 142 -6.73 -28.66 -4.22
C PHE A 142 -5.83 -27.72 -5.02
N ALA A 143 -5.59 -28.01 -6.30
CA ALA A 143 -4.78 -27.16 -7.19
C ALA A 143 -5.39 -25.76 -7.36
N TRP A 144 -6.70 -25.70 -7.59
CA TRP A 144 -7.43 -24.43 -7.70
C TRP A 144 -7.39 -23.62 -6.40
N TRP A 145 -7.61 -24.28 -5.25
CA TRP A 145 -7.54 -23.64 -3.94
C TRP A 145 -6.15 -23.06 -3.65
N MET A 146 -5.08 -23.82 -3.89
CA MET A 146 -3.71 -23.35 -3.71
C MET A 146 -3.39 -22.16 -4.62
N CYS A 147 -3.86 -22.17 -5.87
CA CYS A 147 -3.71 -21.04 -6.79
C CYS A 147 -4.52 -19.81 -6.33
N GLY A 148 -5.70 -20.01 -5.74
CA GLY A 148 -6.52 -18.97 -5.13
C GLY A 148 -5.83 -18.31 -3.94
N ILE A 149 -5.22 -19.11 -3.05
CA ILE A 149 -4.42 -18.60 -1.93
C ILE A 149 -3.24 -17.77 -2.45
N TYR A 150 -2.48 -18.29 -3.42
CA TYR A 150 -1.35 -17.57 -4.00
C TYR A 150 -1.78 -16.22 -4.60
N SER A 151 -2.89 -16.19 -5.34
CA SER A 151 -3.45 -14.96 -5.90
C SER A 151 -3.91 -13.99 -4.80
N GLY A 152 -4.51 -14.50 -3.73
CA GLY A 152 -4.90 -13.71 -2.56
C GLY A 152 -3.71 -13.08 -1.81
N LEU A 153 -2.61 -13.83 -1.64
CA LEU A 153 -1.37 -13.30 -1.07
C LEU A 153 -0.78 -12.20 -1.94
N PHE A 154 -0.78 -12.40 -3.26
CA PHE A 154 -0.37 -11.36 -4.21
C PHE A 154 -1.22 -10.09 -4.07
N ARG A 155 -2.55 -10.23 -3.99
CA ARG A 155 -3.44 -9.09 -3.76
C ARG A 155 -3.14 -8.35 -2.46
N GLN A 156 -2.78 -9.07 -1.39
CA GLN A 156 -2.34 -8.44 -0.15
C GLN A 156 -1.02 -7.69 -0.30
N GLU A 157 -0.07 -8.23 -1.07
CA GLU A 157 1.18 -7.52 -1.36
C GLU A 157 0.96 -6.26 -2.18
N LEU A 158 0.07 -6.32 -3.17
CA LEU A 158 -0.37 -5.16 -3.93
C LEU A 158 -0.95 -4.08 -3.00
N GLN A 159 -1.86 -4.47 -2.10
CA GLN A 159 -2.47 -3.56 -1.14
C GLN A 159 -1.45 -2.96 -0.18
N LYS A 160 -0.45 -3.74 0.26
CA LYS A 160 0.65 -3.24 1.08
C LYS A 160 1.56 -2.27 0.31
N LYS A 161 1.87 -2.56 -0.96
CA LYS A 161 2.74 -1.74 -1.82
C LYS A 161 2.13 -0.37 -2.10
N TYR A 162 0.81 -0.32 -2.28
CA TYR A 162 0.07 0.91 -2.63
C TYR A 162 -0.82 1.45 -1.50
N HIS A 163 -0.66 0.97 -0.25
CA HIS A 163 -1.45 1.39 0.91
C HIS A 163 -2.99 1.38 0.70
N LEU A 164 -3.49 0.43 -0.09
CA LEU A 164 -4.90 0.32 -0.49
C LEU A 164 -5.76 -0.37 0.57
N LYS A 165 -7.00 0.09 0.73
CA LYS A 165 -7.99 -0.46 1.66
C LYS A 165 -8.22 -1.96 1.47
N ASN A 166 -8.32 -2.68 2.60
CA ASN A 166 -8.76 -4.07 2.61
C ASN A 166 -10.15 -4.20 1.98
N ALA A 167 -10.30 -5.13 1.03
CA ALA A 167 -11.58 -5.41 0.40
C ALA A 167 -12.53 -6.07 1.42
N PRO A 168 -13.85 -5.84 1.32
CA PRO A 168 -14.83 -6.37 2.27
C PRO A 168 -15.04 -7.89 2.20
N CYS A 169 -14.42 -8.58 1.24
CA CYS A 169 -14.49 -10.04 1.10
C CYS A 169 -13.11 -10.66 1.36
N ASP A 170 -13.10 -11.81 2.03
CA ASP A 170 -11.88 -12.60 2.24
C ASP A 170 -11.15 -12.79 0.90
N HIS A 171 -9.84 -12.50 0.89
CA HIS A 171 -9.06 -12.31 -0.35
C HIS A 171 -9.13 -13.52 -1.30
N CYS A 172 -9.31 -14.72 -0.76
CA CYS A 172 -9.43 -15.95 -1.55
C CYS A 172 -10.79 -16.06 -2.27
N MET A 173 -11.86 -15.56 -1.65
CA MET A 173 -13.23 -15.69 -2.13
C MET A 173 -13.51 -14.82 -3.37
N VAL A 174 -12.80 -13.70 -3.50
CA VAL A 174 -12.90 -12.80 -4.67
C VAL A 174 -12.29 -13.45 -5.92
N HIS A 175 -11.12 -14.08 -5.79
CA HIS A 175 -10.50 -14.83 -6.90
C HIS A 175 -11.24 -16.14 -7.21
N CYS A 176 -12.00 -16.67 -6.26
CA CYS A 176 -12.81 -17.86 -6.44
C CYS A 176 -14.05 -17.60 -7.34
N CYS A 177 -14.77 -16.51 -7.10
CA CYS A 177 -16.04 -16.22 -7.79
C CYS A 177 -15.93 -15.15 -8.90
N LEU A 178 -14.95 -14.25 -8.80
CA LEU A 178 -14.77 -13.09 -9.67
C LEU A 178 -13.32 -12.98 -10.14
N HIS A 179 -12.66 -14.12 -10.39
CA HIS A 179 -11.25 -14.20 -10.79
C HIS A 179 -10.88 -13.20 -11.88
N TRP A 180 -11.68 -13.19 -12.94
CA TRP A 180 -11.56 -12.31 -14.10
C TRP A 180 -11.54 -10.82 -13.71
N CYS A 181 -12.52 -10.45 -12.90
CA CYS A 181 -12.74 -9.07 -12.50
C CYS A 181 -11.67 -8.57 -11.54
N ALA A 182 -11.25 -9.44 -10.62
CA ALA A 182 -10.17 -9.16 -9.67
C ALA A 182 -8.86 -8.88 -10.40
N LEU A 183 -8.48 -9.71 -11.39
CA LEU A 183 -7.27 -9.53 -12.19
C LEU A 183 -7.27 -8.21 -12.96
N CYS A 184 -8.39 -7.87 -13.58
CA CYS A 184 -8.54 -6.62 -14.31
C CYS A 184 -8.46 -5.41 -13.37
N GLN A 185 -9.09 -5.48 -12.19
CA GLN A 185 -9.04 -4.42 -11.19
C GLN A 185 -7.59 -4.19 -10.73
N GLU A 186 -6.89 -5.26 -10.34
CA GLU A 186 -5.49 -5.19 -9.90
C GLU A 186 -4.60 -4.57 -10.99
N HIS A 187 -4.76 -5.02 -12.24
CA HIS A 187 -4.00 -4.49 -13.37
C HIS A 187 -4.20 -2.98 -13.56
N ARG A 188 -5.47 -2.53 -13.55
CA ARG A 188 -5.78 -1.10 -13.71
C ARG A 188 -5.24 -0.27 -12.53
N GLU A 189 -5.35 -0.80 -11.32
CA GLU A 189 -4.82 -0.12 -10.14
C GLU A 189 -3.32 0.12 -10.28
N MET A 190 -2.54 -0.92 -10.61
CA MET A 190 -1.09 -0.77 -10.83
C MET A 190 -0.77 0.22 -11.94
N LYS A 191 -1.52 0.17 -13.05
CA LYS A 191 -1.32 1.06 -14.19
C LYS A 191 -1.54 2.53 -13.81
N ASN A 192 -2.56 2.83 -13.00
CA ASN A 192 -2.84 4.18 -12.52
C ASN A 192 -1.70 4.73 -11.65
N HIS A 193 -1.22 3.92 -10.70
CA HIS A 193 -0.10 4.32 -9.81
C HIS A 193 1.22 4.53 -10.58
N LEU A 194 1.46 3.73 -11.62
CA LEU A 194 2.62 3.93 -12.52
C LEU A 194 2.50 5.25 -13.30
N SER A 195 1.33 5.55 -13.87
CA SER A 195 1.12 6.82 -14.59
C SER A 195 1.24 8.06 -13.71
N ASP A 196 0.80 7.99 -12.45
CA ASP A 196 0.93 9.10 -11.50
C ASP A 196 2.39 9.34 -11.09
N THR A 197 3.16 8.26 -10.94
CA THR A 197 4.60 8.33 -10.67
C THR A 197 5.34 9.00 -11.83
N GLU A 198 5.07 8.60 -13.08
CA GLU A 198 5.66 9.20 -14.27
C GLU A 198 5.27 10.67 -14.44
N ALA A 199 4.00 11.01 -14.17
CA ALA A 199 3.51 12.38 -14.23
C ALA A 199 4.22 13.29 -13.20
N SER A 200 4.40 12.82 -11.96
CA SER A 200 5.10 13.58 -10.92
C SER A 200 6.58 13.84 -11.26
N SER A 201 7.26 12.86 -11.85
CA SER A 201 8.65 13.00 -12.32
C SER A 201 8.81 13.97 -13.50
N SER A 202 7.75 14.27 -14.24
CA SER A 202 7.79 15.14 -15.43
C SER A 202 7.66 16.64 -15.11
N THR A 203 7.47 17.01 -13.84
CA THR A 203 7.45 18.42 -13.43
C THR A 203 8.89 18.94 -13.43
N THR A 204 9.34 19.47 -14.56
CA THR A 204 10.61 20.21 -14.66
C THR A 204 10.52 21.42 -13.73
N MET A 205 11.15 21.33 -12.56
CA MET A 205 11.40 22.46 -11.67
C MET A 205 12.33 23.42 -12.42
N ASP A 206 11.75 24.44 -13.06
CA ASP A 206 12.54 25.54 -13.60
C ASP A 206 13.21 26.26 -12.42
N PRO A 207 14.54 26.38 -12.40
CA PRO A 207 15.25 27.01 -11.30
C PRO A 207 14.76 28.47 -11.14
N PRO A 208 14.56 28.95 -9.90
CA PRO A 208 14.17 30.33 -9.67
C PRO A 208 15.20 31.26 -10.34
N PRO A 209 14.76 32.35 -10.99
CA PRO A 209 15.67 33.26 -11.67
C PRO A 209 16.71 33.76 -10.68
N VAL A 210 17.98 33.71 -11.08
CA VAL A 210 19.11 34.11 -10.25
C VAL A 210 18.88 35.54 -9.77
N GLN A 211 18.59 35.67 -8.48
CA GLN A 211 18.37 36.97 -7.86
C GLN A 211 19.74 37.61 -7.62
N GLU A 212 20.16 38.48 -8.54
CA GLU A 212 21.38 39.26 -8.36
C GLU A 212 21.19 40.25 -7.21
N MET A 213 22.00 40.09 -6.16
CA MET A 213 22.13 41.05 -5.08
C MET A 213 23.05 42.19 -5.56
N ASN A 214 22.46 43.32 -5.95
CA ASN A 214 23.23 44.54 -6.18
C ASN A 214 23.59 45.18 -4.84
N THR A 215 24.86 45.06 -4.44
CA THR A 215 25.42 45.68 -3.24
C THR A 215 25.85 47.12 -3.54
N GLU A 216 24.91 48.05 -3.70
CA GLU A 216 25.23 49.48 -3.68
C GLU A 216 24.27 50.25 -2.78
N GLU A 217 24.68 50.41 -1.51
CA GLU A 217 24.07 51.36 -0.59
C GLU A 217 24.43 52.81 -0.98
N LYS A 218 23.46 53.46 -1.64
CA LYS A 218 22.90 54.79 -1.34
C LYS A 218 23.85 55.88 -0.82
N ARG A 219 24.11 56.92 -1.62
CA ARG A 219 24.22 58.33 -1.18
C ARG A 219 23.66 59.29 -2.23
N ASP A 220 22.88 60.23 -1.73
CA ASP A 220 22.06 61.21 -2.45
C ASP A 220 22.83 62.23 -3.31
N ALA A 221 22.05 62.94 -4.13
CA ALA A 221 22.27 64.28 -4.70
C ALA A 221 22.76 64.37 -6.16
N SER A 222 21.77 64.61 -7.03
CA SER A 222 21.71 65.68 -8.05
C SER A 222 22.97 66.19 -8.76
N SER A 223 22.80 66.37 -10.08
CA SER A 223 23.37 67.39 -10.99
C SER A 223 24.50 66.97 -11.95
N SER A 224 24.08 66.83 -13.20
CA SER A 224 24.66 67.41 -14.43
C SER A 224 26.17 67.35 -14.72
N SER A 225 26.43 66.78 -15.89
CA SER A 225 27.28 67.29 -16.99
C SER A 225 28.76 66.92 -17.07
N SER A 226 29.07 66.35 -18.25
CA SER A 226 30.19 66.66 -19.15
C SER A 226 31.52 65.89 -19.07
N SER A 227 31.97 65.54 -20.28
CA SER A 227 33.35 65.32 -20.78
C SER A 227 34.02 63.94 -20.57
N SER A 228 34.33 63.30 -21.70
CA SER A 228 35.38 62.28 -21.92
C SER A 228 36.78 62.94 -21.85
N PRO A 229 37.92 62.24 -22.14
CA PRO A 229 38.26 60.81 -22.13
C PRO A 229 39.59 60.55 -21.35
N SER A 230 40.05 59.29 -21.20
CA SER A 230 41.45 58.85 -21.50
C SER A 230 41.96 57.61 -20.72
N SER A 231 42.52 56.69 -21.52
CA SER A 231 43.79 55.94 -21.34
C SER A 231 44.03 54.93 -20.21
N ALA A 232 44.42 53.72 -20.67
CA ALA A 232 45.48 52.83 -20.15
C ALA A 232 45.23 52.16 -18.77
N LYS A 233 45.59 50.90 -18.48
CA LYS A 233 46.49 49.89 -19.08
C LYS A 233 46.14 48.56 -18.37
N SER A 234 46.13 47.47 -19.13
CA SER A 234 46.73 46.15 -18.83
C SER A 234 47.11 45.81 -17.36
N GLN A 235 46.58 44.71 -16.82
CA GLN A 235 47.43 43.55 -16.47
C GLN A 235 46.62 42.26 -16.22
N HIS A 236 47.17 41.19 -16.79
CA HIS A 236 46.79 39.78 -16.81
C HIS A 236 46.93 39.15 -15.42
N ASN A 237 46.16 38.09 -15.13
CA ASN A 237 46.68 36.82 -14.61
C ASN A 237 45.57 35.76 -14.59
N ASP A 238 45.67 34.82 -15.54
CA ASP A 238 45.00 33.52 -15.52
C ASP A 238 45.63 32.62 -14.45
N LEU A 239 44.80 31.97 -13.64
CA LEU A 239 45.18 30.80 -12.85
C LEU A 239 44.04 29.79 -12.90
N GLU A 240 44.28 28.72 -13.67
CA GLU A 240 43.49 27.52 -13.79
C GLU A 240 43.68 26.62 -12.56
N MET A 241 42.61 25.98 -12.07
CA MET A 241 42.69 24.90 -11.08
C MET A 241 41.88 23.68 -11.55
N VAL A 242 42.57 22.55 -11.57
CA VAL A 242 42.13 21.20 -11.94
C VAL A 242 41.30 20.57 -10.81
N PRO A 243 40.25 19.78 -11.10
CA PRO A 243 39.39 19.18 -10.09
C PRO A 243 39.90 17.83 -9.56
N LEU A 244 39.53 17.51 -8.33
CA LEU A 244 39.53 16.15 -7.76
C LEU A 244 38.14 15.54 -7.91
#